data_AF-A0A8D9BDX7-F1
#
_entry.id   AF-A0A8D9BDX7-F1
#
_cell.length_a   1.000
_cell.length_b   1.000
_cell.length_c   1.000
_cell.angle_alpha   90.00
_cell.angle_beta   90.00
_cell.angle_gamma   90.00
#
_symmetry.space_group_name_H-M   'P 1'
#
loop_
_entity.id
_entity.type
_entity.pdbx_description
1 polymer ?
#
loop_
_entity_poly.entity_id
_entity_poly.type
_entity_poly.pdbx_seq_one_letter_code
_entity_poly.pdbx_strand_id
1 'polypeptide(L)'
;MLSRTSSTLVSKVLTKLNHVTRVHYSYNDVDHLMRVKGQIDGMRAAALQGGGAKAIQAQHNKGKLTARERVELLCDPGTFVEYDMFMEHRCGDFGMSDKRISGDSVVTGRGSVNGRTVFIFSQDFTVFGGSLSSVHSEKICKIMDQALLTGAPIIGLNDSGGARIQEGVESLAAYSAVFQRNILASGVVPQISLILGPCAGGAVYSPAITDFTFMVEHSSYLFITGPDVIKSVTNEDITQEDLGGAKTHTSVSGVAHNAFSNDIEAIQNVRHLLGFLPGSNKQKPPIRRCYEPSTVDVPVLDNIVPYDTTTPYDMHQIIYNVIDEREFFEIQPKYAKNIIVGFARINGHPVGIVANQPKVAAGCIDINAAVKSARFIRFCDAFNIPIITFIDVPGFLPGLSQEHAGIIRHGAKLLYAYAESTVPKITVITRKAYGGAYAVMSEKSLRSDVNYAWPTAEIAVMGSKGAVAILYRKEKDKSRYEAEYNEKFRSPVAAAKRGYIDDIIEPRTTRWRIARDLKFLMNKEQTNPWKKHGNIPLTTMISIPETTTMVTTEIATTTMETTTTTTKTNSTTSTKTTTMPKLPQTLNSQTPSCHAPETTP
;
A
#
# COMPACT_ATOMS: atom_id res chain seq x y z
N MET A 1 71.30 -42.52 -2.59
CA MET A 1 71.26 -41.87 -1.25
C MET A 1 70.03 -40.96 -1.08
N LEU A 2 68.85 -41.32 -1.61
CA LEU A 2 67.65 -40.45 -1.61
C LEU A 2 66.32 -41.24 -1.48
N SER A 3 66.30 -42.38 -0.80
CA SER A 3 65.05 -43.13 -0.52
C SER A 3 64.68 -43.23 0.96
N ARG A 4 65.36 -42.49 1.85
CA ARG A 4 65.15 -42.58 3.31
C ARG A 4 64.62 -41.32 4.00
N THR A 5 64.31 -40.25 3.26
CA THR A 5 63.90 -38.96 3.84
C THR A 5 62.41 -38.60 3.67
N SER A 6 61.62 -39.33 2.88
CA SER A 6 60.17 -39.06 2.73
C SER A 6 59.27 -39.83 3.72
N SER A 7 59.74 -40.96 4.28
CA SER A 7 58.91 -41.77 5.21
C SER A 7 58.81 -41.16 6.61
N THR A 8 59.83 -40.43 7.05
CA THR A 8 59.90 -39.82 8.39
C THR A 8 59.10 -38.53 8.51
N LEU A 9 58.87 -37.79 7.41
CA LEU A 9 58.03 -36.59 7.42
C LEU A 9 56.53 -36.94 7.42
N VAL A 10 56.13 -37.94 6.63
CA VAL A 10 54.75 -38.43 6.57
C VAL A 10 54.34 -39.10 7.89
N SER A 11 55.26 -39.86 8.51
CA SER A 11 55.07 -40.45 9.85
C SER A 11 54.87 -39.37 10.94
N LYS A 12 55.65 -38.28 10.91
CA LYS A 12 55.56 -37.18 11.90
C LYS A 12 54.32 -36.28 11.71
N VAL A 13 53.81 -36.15 10.49
CA VAL A 13 52.56 -35.43 10.22
C VAL A 13 51.35 -36.28 10.63
N LEU A 14 51.39 -37.61 10.40
CA LEU A 14 50.36 -38.54 10.88
C LEU A 14 50.33 -38.70 12.40
N THR A 15 51.48 -38.59 13.09
CA THR A 15 51.51 -38.60 14.57
C THR A 15 51.00 -37.29 15.18
N LYS A 16 51.18 -36.14 14.51
CA LYS A 16 50.57 -34.87 14.94
C LYS A 16 49.06 -34.77 14.66
N LEU A 17 48.55 -35.51 13.67
CA LEU A 17 47.11 -35.66 13.40
C LEU A 17 46.40 -36.62 14.36
N ASN A 18 47.13 -37.46 15.11
CA ASN A 18 46.56 -38.33 16.15
C ASN A 18 46.30 -37.61 17.49
N HIS A 19 46.56 -36.30 17.58
CA HIS A 19 46.03 -35.45 18.63
C HIS A 19 44.67 -34.84 18.28
N VAL A 20 43.87 -35.51 17.43
CA VAL A 20 42.42 -35.37 17.52
C VAL A 20 42.04 -35.94 18.88
N THR A 21 41.67 -35.07 19.80
CA THR A 21 41.03 -35.39 21.07
C THR A 21 39.99 -36.48 20.82
N ARG A 22 40.31 -37.74 21.17
CA ARG A 22 39.30 -38.78 21.29
C ARG A 22 38.41 -38.33 22.44
N VAL A 23 37.29 -37.70 22.11
CA VAL A 23 36.25 -37.41 23.09
C VAL A 23 35.69 -38.76 23.53
N HIS A 24 36.11 -39.22 24.71
CA HIS A 24 35.51 -40.37 25.37
C HIS A 24 34.16 -39.93 25.91
N TYR A 25 33.10 -40.12 25.12
CA TYR A 25 31.73 -40.05 25.64
C TYR A 25 31.51 -41.27 26.54
N SER A 26 31.06 -41.04 27.78
CA SER A 26 30.55 -42.12 28.62
C SER A 26 29.32 -42.74 27.94
N TYR A 27 29.04 -44.03 28.18
CA TYR A 27 27.81 -44.66 27.73
C TYR A 27 26.56 -43.86 28.16
N ASN A 28 26.60 -43.29 29.37
CA ASN A 28 25.55 -42.40 29.88
C ASN A 28 25.40 -41.10 29.07
N ASP A 29 26.50 -40.57 28.52
CA ASP A 29 26.47 -39.35 27.71
C ASP A 29 25.84 -39.63 26.33
N VAL A 30 26.14 -40.79 25.76
CA VAL A 30 25.56 -41.24 24.48
C VAL A 30 24.05 -41.49 24.64
N ASP A 31 23.63 -42.18 25.69
CA ASP A 31 22.21 -42.43 25.97
C ASP A 31 21.43 -41.13 26.21
N HIS A 32 22.01 -40.19 26.97
CA HIS A 32 21.42 -38.88 27.17
C HIS A 32 21.30 -38.11 25.84
N LEU A 33 22.35 -38.08 25.02
CA LEU A 33 22.35 -37.45 23.71
C LEU A 33 21.29 -38.05 22.77
N MET A 34 21.14 -39.38 22.76
CA MET A 34 20.12 -40.06 21.96
C MET A 34 18.70 -39.73 22.44
N ARG A 35 18.48 -39.64 23.76
CA ARG A 35 17.19 -39.21 24.32
C ARG A 35 16.84 -37.77 23.91
N VAL A 36 17.80 -36.85 24.04
CA VAL A 36 17.62 -35.44 23.65
C VAL A 36 17.36 -35.33 22.15
N LYS A 37 18.08 -36.08 21.32
CA LYS A 37 17.84 -36.12 19.88
C LYS A 37 16.43 -36.61 19.55
N GLY A 38 15.99 -37.71 20.17
CA GLY A 38 14.62 -38.21 20.01
C GLY A 38 13.55 -37.19 20.43
N GLN A 39 13.79 -36.45 21.51
CA GLN A 39 12.91 -35.35 21.94
C GLN A 39 12.86 -34.23 20.89
N ILE A 40 14.00 -33.80 20.36
CA ILE A 40 14.08 -32.76 19.32
C ILE A 40 13.34 -33.20 18.04
N ASP A 41 13.58 -34.44 17.59
CA ASP A 41 12.94 -34.98 16.39
C ASP A 41 11.42 -35.08 16.59
N GLY A 42 10.96 -35.50 17.77
CA GLY A 42 9.54 -35.51 18.15
C GLY A 42 8.92 -34.11 18.18
N MET A 43 9.58 -33.14 18.81
CA MET A 43 9.11 -31.74 18.84
C MET A 43 9.06 -31.13 17.45
N ARG A 44 10.04 -31.43 16.59
CA ARG A 44 10.06 -30.96 15.20
C ARG A 44 8.91 -31.56 14.39
N ALA A 45 8.69 -32.87 14.51
CA ALA A 45 7.57 -33.53 13.86
C ALA A 45 6.22 -32.94 14.30
N ALA A 46 6.06 -32.64 15.60
CA ALA A 46 4.87 -31.98 16.12
C ALA A 46 4.70 -30.54 15.60
N ALA A 47 5.76 -29.73 15.59
CA ALA A 47 5.73 -28.35 15.10
C ALA A 47 5.38 -28.24 13.61
N LEU A 48 5.73 -29.26 12.81
CA LEU A 48 5.36 -29.34 11.39
C LEU A 48 3.85 -29.61 11.19
N GLN A 49 3.16 -30.15 12.20
CA GLN A 49 1.72 -30.41 12.12
C GLN A 49 0.84 -29.21 12.50
N GLY A 50 1.41 -28.13 13.06
CA GLY A 50 0.64 -26.94 13.46
C GLY A 50 -0.53 -27.30 14.39
N GLY A 51 -1.76 -26.91 13.99
CA GLY A 51 -3.00 -27.25 14.69
C GLY A 51 -3.48 -28.71 14.53
N GLY A 52 -2.70 -29.56 13.86
CA GLY A 52 -2.98 -30.97 13.60
C GLY A 52 -3.70 -31.24 12.29
N ALA A 53 -3.68 -32.51 11.86
CA ALA A 53 -4.18 -32.95 10.55
C ALA A 53 -5.63 -32.54 10.25
N LYS A 54 -6.51 -32.54 11.26
CA LYS A 54 -7.91 -32.11 11.10
C LYS A 54 -8.03 -30.62 10.75
N ALA A 55 -7.21 -29.78 11.38
CA ALA A 55 -7.19 -28.34 11.12
C ALA A 55 -6.57 -28.02 9.75
N ILE A 56 -5.52 -28.75 9.37
CA ILE A 56 -4.91 -28.68 8.03
C ILE A 56 -5.95 -29.04 6.96
N GLN A 57 -6.64 -30.18 7.12
CA GLN A 57 -7.68 -30.59 6.16
C GLN A 57 -8.81 -29.56 6.09
N ALA A 58 -9.21 -28.95 7.21
CA ALA A 58 -10.21 -27.89 7.22
C ALA A 58 -9.75 -26.62 6.48
N GLN A 59 -8.45 -26.29 6.51
CA GLN A 59 -7.86 -25.19 5.73
C GLN A 59 -7.88 -25.54 4.23
N HIS A 60 -7.42 -26.74 3.86
CA HIS A 60 -7.44 -27.20 2.45
C HIS A 60 -8.84 -27.29 1.87
N ASN A 61 -9.84 -27.73 2.66
CA ASN A 61 -11.24 -27.78 2.23
C ASN A 61 -11.82 -26.39 1.91
N LYS A 62 -11.19 -25.31 2.39
CA LYS A 62 -11.54 -23.92 2.05
C LYS A 62 -10.77 -23.39 0.82
N GLY A 63 -9.99 -24.25 0.14
CA GLY A 63 -9.16 -23.87 -1.00
C GLY A 63 -7.93 -23.03 -0.61
N LYS A 64 -7.53 -23.04 0.67
CA LYS A 64 -6.39 -22.26 1.19
C LYS A 64 -5.21 -23.18 1.45
N LEU A 65 -4.00 -22.68 1.19
CA LEU A 65 -2.77 -23.38 1.60
C LEU A 65 -2.50 -23.16 3.10
N THR A 66 -1.68 -24.03 3.69
CA THR A 66 -1.11 -23.85 5.03
C THR A 66 0.01 -22.82 5.01
N ALA A 67 0.42 -22.33 6.19
CA ALA A 67 1.51 -21.37 6.30
C ALA A 67 2.82 -21.89 5.69
N ARG A 68 3.15 -23.16 5.91
CA ARG A 68 4.41 -23.76 5.43
C ARG A 68 4.39 -24.00 3.92
N GLU A 69 3.26 -24.47 3.37
CA GLU A 69 3.09 -24.63 1.91
C GLU A 69 3.23 -23.28 1.18
N ARG A 70 2.70 -22.20 1.75
CA ARG A 70 2.84 -20.84 1.19
C ARG A 70 4.29 -20.37 1.18
N VAL A 71 5.03 -20.62 2.26
CA VAL A 71 6.47 -20.28 2.35
C VAL A 71 7.29 -21.09 1.35
N GLU A 72 7.00 -22.39 1.21
CA GLU A 72 7.68 -23.26 0.25
C GLU A 72 7.43 -22.83 -1.19
N LEU A 73 6.19 -22.43 -1.51
CA LEU A 73 5.85 -21.92 -2.85
C LEU A 73 6.51 -20.55 -3.13
N LEU A 74 6.63 -19.71 -2.10
CA LEU A 74 7.26 -18.40 -2.24
C LEU A 74 8.76 -18.53 -2.45
N CYS A 75 9.44 -19.39 -1.70
CA CYS A 75 10.90 -19.55 -1.74
C CYS A 75 11.36 -20.36 -2.95
N ASP A 76 12.61 -20.15 -3.37
CA ASP A 76 13.30 -21.06 -4.26
C ASP A 76 13.48 -22.42 -3.55
N PRO A 77 13.36 -23.55 -4.27
CA PRO A 77 13.36 -24.88 -3.67
C PRO A 77 14.56 -25.13 -2.74
N GLY A 78 14.29 -25.57 -1.51
CA GLY A 78 15.31 -25.91 -0.52
C GLY A 78 16.05 -24.73 0.10
N THR A 79 15.61 -23.48 -0.12
CA THR A 79 16.31 -22.28 0.39
C THR A 79 15.76 -21.71 1.70
N PHE A 80 14.56 -22.12 2.11
CA PHE A 80 13.95 -21.61 3.34
C PHE A 80 14.65 -22.14 4.58
N VAL A 81 15.02 -21.24 5.48
CA VAL A 81 15.60 -21.52 6.78
C VAL A 81 14.70 -20.93 7.85
N GLU A 82 13.99 -21.80 8.55
CA GLU A 82 13.07 -21.43 9.62
C GLU A 82 13.80 -21.05 10.90
N TYR A 83 13.28 -20.04 11.58
CA TYR A 83 13.72 -19.60 12.90
C TYR A 83 12.65 -19.87 13.94
N ASP A 84 13.07 -20.07 15.19
CA ASP A 84 12.17 -20.09 16.35
C ASP A 84 11.03 -21.12 16.25
N MET A 85 11.28 -22.25 15.59
CA MET A 85 10.33 -23.36 15.43
C MET A 85 9.82 -23.91 16.77
N PHE A 86 10.64 -23.83 17.83
CA PHE A 86 10.33 -24.40 19.14
C PHE A 86 9.85 -23.36 20.17
N MET A 87 9.68 -22.09 19.79
CA MET A 87 9.15 -21.08 20.73
C MET A 87 7.67 -21.35 21.02
N GLU A 88 7.27 -21.19 22.28
CA GLU A 88 5.89 -21.40 22.76
C GLU A 88 5.44 -20.16 23.54
N HIS A 89 4.14 -19.85 23.50
CA HIS A 89 3.59 -18.76 24.31
C HIS A 89 3.75 -19.03 25.81
N ARG A 90 3.77 -17.94 26.58
CA ARG A 90 4.00 -17.97 28.04
C ARG A 90 2.74 -17.69 28.86
N CYS A 91 1.60 -17.51 28.19
CA CYS A 91 0.30 -17.28 28.83
C CYS A 91 -0.13 -18.45 29.73
N GLY A 92 -0.46 -18.14 30.99
CA GLY A 92 -1.08 -19.06 31.94
C GLY A 92 -2.59 -18.88 32.11
N ASP A 93 -3.18 -17.83 31.52
CA ASP A 93 -4.58 -17.48 31.71
C ASP A 93 -5.51 -18.29 30.80
N PHE A 94 -6.79 -18.36 31.16
CA PHE A 94 -7.86 -18.98 30.35
C PHE A 94 -7.58 -20.42 29.86
N GLY A 95 -6.79 -21.20 30.62
CA GLY A 95 -6.41 -22.57 30.26
C GLY A 95 -5.37 -22.69 29.15
N MET A 96 -4.67 -21.60 28.82
CA MET A 96 -3.61 -21.60 27.80
C MET A 96 -2.39 -22.42 28.24
N SER A 97 -2.15 -22.60 29.54
CA SER A 97 -1.03 -23.40 30.07
C SER A 97 -0.96 -24.81 29.50
N ASP A 98 -2.13 -25.41 29.23
CA ASP A 98 -2.27 -26.81 28.84
C ASP A 98 -2.17 -27.01 27.32
N LYS A 99 -2.17 -25.91 26.56
CA LYS A 99 -2.16 -25.93 25.09
C LYS A 99 -1.00 -25.10 24.58
N ARG A 100 0.22 -25.63 24.67
CA ARG A 100 1.40 -25.01 24.06
C ARG A 100 1.73 -25.71 22.76
N ILE A 101 1.74 -24.94 21.68
CA ILE A 101 2.08 -25.44 20.34
C ILE A 101 3.40 -24.79 19.94
N SER A 102 4.40 -25.62 19.65
CA SER A 102 5.72 -25.17 19.20
C SER A 102 5.61 -24.35 17.91
N GLY A 103 6.28 -23.20 17.91
CA GLY A 103 6.25 -22.20 16.85
C GLY A 103 5.24 -21.08 17.12
N ASP A 104 4.33 -21.28 18.06
CA ASP A 104 3.11 -20.51 18.23
C ASP A 104 2.33 -20.41 16.90
N SER A 105 1.65 -19.30 16.60
CA SER A 105 0.79 -19.18 15.41
C SER A 105 1.48 -18.56 14.19
N VAL A 106 2.81 -18.63 14.08
CA VAL A 106 3.57 -18.05 12.95
C VAL A 106 4.84 -18.81 12.61
N VAL A 107 5.06 -19.04 11.32
CA VAL A 107 6.32 -19.52 10.75
C VAL A 107 7.15 -18.32 10.32
N THR A 108 8.39 -18.21 10.78
CA THR A 108 9.29 -17.10 10.43
C THR A 108 10.64 -17.61 9.96
N GLY A 109 11.30 -16.86 9.09
CA GLY A 109 12.63 -17.23 8.62
C GLY A 109 13.13 -16.37 7.48
N ARG A 110 14.14 -16.89 6.79
CA ARG A 110 14.66 -16.32 5.54
C ARG A 110 14.65 -17.35 4.43
N GLY A 111 14.54 -16.89 3.20
CA GLY A 111 14.66 -17.73 2.01
C GLY A 111 15.33 -16.97 0.87
N SER A 112 15.32 -17.58 -0.32
CA SER A 112 15.69 -16.89 -1.56
C SER A 112 14.50 -16.84 -2.50
N VAL A 113 14.35 -15.75 -3.25
CA VAL A 113 13.42 -15.63 -4.37
C VAL A 113 14.20 -15.16 -5.59
N ASN A 114 14.24 -15.98 -6.63
CA ASN A 114 15.07 -15.74 -7.81
C ASN A 114 16.55 -15.49 -7.44
N GLY A 115 17.06 -16.27 -6.47
CA GLY A 115 18.43 -16.19 -5.95
C GLY A 115 18.71 -15.01 -5.00
N ARG A 116 17.70 -14.19 -4.66
CA ARG A 116 17.85 -13.01 -3.78
C ARG A 116 17.24 -13.27 -2.42
N THR A 117 17.96 -12.89 -1.35
CA THR A 117 17.48 -13.09 0.02
C THR A 117 16.21 -12.29 0.31
N VAL A 118 15.25 -12.93 0.97
CA VAL A 118 14.04 -12.32 1.53
C VAL A 118 13.79 -12.84 2.94
N PHE A 119 13.16 -12.01 3.78
CA PHE A 119 12.65 -12.42 5.09
C PHE A 119 11.15 -12.62 5.01
N ILE A 120 10.66 -13.67 5.64
CA ILE A 120 9.27 -14.10 5.48
C ILE A 120 8.69 -14.44 6.84
N PHE A 121 7.48 -13.96 7.09
CA PHE A 121 6.60 -14.54 8.11
C PHE A 121 5.31 -15.02 7.46
N SER A 122 4.82 -16.18 7.89
CA SER A 122 3.54 -16.73 7.48
C SER A 122 2.73 -17.16 8.68
N GLN A 123 1.56 -16.56 8.84
CA GLN A 123 0.68 -16.84 9.96
C GLN A 123 -0.04 -18.17 9.74
N ASP A 124 -0.06 -19.02 10.77
CA ASP A 124 -0.69 -20.33 10.73
C ASP A 124 -2.08 -20.27 11.37
N PHE A 125 -3.11 -20.18 10.51
CA PHE A 125 -4.50 -20.12 10.94
C PHE A 125 -4.95 -21.37 11.70
N THR A 126 -4.28 -22.51 11.52
CA THR A 126 -4.61 -23.75 12.23
C THR A 126 -4.26 -23.68 13.72
N VAL A 127 -3.34 -22.78 14.11
CA VAL A 127 -2.87 -22.59 15.48
C VAL A 127 -3.51 -21.35 16.08
N PHE A 128 -4.45 -21.53 17.01
CA PHE A 128 -5.22 -20.46 17.67
C PHE A 128 -5.84 -19.43 16.70
N GLY A 129 -6.27 -19.86 15.50
CA GLY A 129 -6.83 -18.97 14.48
C GLY A 129 -5.83 -17.95 13.94
N GLY A 130 -4.52 -18.24 14.00
CA GLY A 130 -3.47 -17.30 13.61
C GLY A 130 -3.33 -16.10 14.56
N SER A 131 -3.94 -16.14 15.76
CA SER A 131 -3.99 -15.00 16.68
C SER A 131 -2.60 -14.58 17.16
N LEU A 132 -2.36 -13.27 17.18
CA LEU A 132 -1.06 -12.68 17.52
C LEU A 132 -0.84 -12.65 19.04
N SER A 133 0.14 -13.41 19.50
CA SER A 133 0.68 -13.41 20.87
C SER A 133 1.93 -12.54 21.01
N SER A 134 2.45 -12.42 22.23
CA SER A 134 3.78 -11.85 22.45
C SER A 134 4.88 -12.61 21.74
N VAL A 135 4.88 -13.95 21.79
CA VAL A 135 5.87 -14.79 21.11
C VAL A 135 5.74 -14.72 19.59
N HIS A 136 4.52 -14.69 19.07
CA HIS A 136 4.26 -14.47 17.64
C HIS A 136 4.91 -13.17 17.17
N SER A 137 4.70 -12.07 17.92
CA SER A 137 5.31 -10.78 17.61
C SER A 137 6.83 -10.80 17.75
N GLU A 138 7.39 -11.41 18.80
CA GLU A 138 8.84 -11.54 18.99
C GLU A 138 9.50 -12.21 17.77
N LYS A 139 8.87 -13.27 17.25
CA LYS A 139 9.34 -13.99 16.05
C LYS A 139 9.31 -13.11 14.80
N ILE A 140 8.22 -12.36 14.57
CA ILE A 140 8.12 -11.42 13.45
C ILE A 140 9.15 -10.29 13.60
N CYS A 141 9.21 -9.68 14.78
CA CYS A 141 10.14 -8.59 15.09
C CYS A 141 11.59 -8.99 14.81
N LYS A 142 12.00 -10.21 15.20
CA LYS A 142 13.34 -10.73 14.96
C LYS A 142 13.72 -10.73 13.48
N ILE A 143 12.84 -11.21 12.60
CA ILE A 143 13.14 -11.24 11.16
C ILE A 143 13.10 -9.85 10.52
N MET A 144 12.24 -8.94 11.01
CA MET A 144 12.20 -7.56 10.54
C MET A 144 13.50 -6.82 10.92
N ASP A 145 14.02 -7.05 12.13
CA ASP A 145 15.30 -6.49 12.56
C ASP A 145 16.45 -7.02 11.69
N GLN A 146 16.46 -8.32 11.39
CA GLN A 146 17.46 -8.92 10.49
C GLN A 146 17.35 -8.41 9.05
N ALA A 147 16.13 -8.20 8.54
CA ALA A 147 15.89 -7.65 7.21
C ALA A 147 16.47 -6.22 7.08
N LEU A 148 16.28 -5.39 8.11
CA LEU A 148 16.86 -4.04 8.16
C LEU A 148 18.39 -4.06 8.23
N LEU A 149 18.96 -4.97 9.03
CA LEU A 149 20.41 -5.12 9.16
C LEU A 149 21.07 -5.58 7.86
N THR A 150 20.42 -6.48 7.12
CA THR A 150 20.98 -7.08 5.90
C THR A 150 20.57 -6.35 4.61
N GLY A 151 19.55 -5.50 4.66
CA GLY A 151 19.02 -4.78 3.50
C GLY A 151 18.29 -5.71 2.52
N ALA A 152 17.36 -6.52 3.04
CA ALA A 152 16.57 -7.47 2.27
C ALA A 152 15.05 -7.24 2.45
N PRO A 153 14.21 -7.55 1.44
CA PRO A 153 12.75 -7.37 1.53
C PRO A 153 12.10 -8.23 2.63
N ILE A 154 10.96 -7.76 3.15
CA ILE A 154 10.13 -8.46 4.12
C ILE A 154 8.78 -8.81 3.47
N ILE A 155 8.41 -10.09 3.50
CA ILE A 155 7.13 -10.59 2.98
C ILE A 155 6.28 -11.13 4.12
N GLY A 156 5.11 -10.52 4.32
CA GLY A 156 4.10 -10.98 5.28
C GLY A 156 3.00 -11.77 4.60
N LEU A 157 2.79 -13.01 5.02
CA LEU A 157 1.70 -13.88 4.56
C LEU A 157 0.65 -13.97 5.69
N ASN A 158 -0.37 -13.14 5.57
CA ASN A 158 -1.30 -12.83 6.66
C ASN A 158 -2.56 -13.69 6.57
N ASP A 159 -2.86 -14.37 7.67
CA ASP A 159 -4.01 -15.26 7.85
C ASP A 159 -4.29 -15.38 9.36
N SER A 160 -4.89 -14.34 9.93
CA SER A 160 -5.03 -14.15 11.38
C SER A 160 -6.37 -13.57 11.78
N GLY A 161 -7.00 -14.19 12.77
CA GLY A 161 -8.20 -13.70 13.42
C GLY A 161 -8.00 -12.43 14.27
N GLY A 162 -6.76 -11.92 14.41
CA GLY A 162 -6.46 -10.70 15.16
C GLY A 162 -5.70 -10.97 16.46
N ALA A 163 -5.97 -10.16 17.49
CA ALA A 163 -5.29 -10.24 18.79
C ALA A 163 -5.62 -11.55 19.52
N ARG A 164 -4.65 -12.12 20.23
CA ARG A 164 -4.92 -13.21 21.17
C ARG A 164 -5.53 -12.64 22.45
N ILE A 165 -6.85 -12.72 22.55
CA ILE A 165 -7.63 -12.14 23.66
C ILE A 165 -7.15 -12.66 25.02
N GLN A 166 -6.74 -13.93 25.09
CA GLN A 166 -6.27 -14.58 26.31
C GLN A 166 -5.00 -13.94 26.90
N GLU A 167 -4.18 -13.27 26.07
CA GLU A 167 -2.97 -12.57 26.50
C GLU A 167 -3.23 -11.08 26.83
N GLY A 168 -4.46 -10.61 26.65
CA GLY A 168 -4.87 -9.24 27.00
C GLY A 168 -3.96 -8.17 26.40
N VAL A 169 -3.48 -7.26 27.26
CA VAL A 169 -2.65 -6.12 26.85
C VAL A 169 -1.29 -6.52 26.29
N GLU A 170 -0.80 -7.73 26.59
CA GLU A 170 0.47 -8.23 26.03
C GLU A 170 0.36 -8.37 24.51
N SER A 171 -0.78 -8.85 24.00
CA SER A 171 -1.07 -8.91 22.57
C SER A 171 -1.13 -7.52 21.91
N LEU A 172 -1.62 -6.50 22.62
CA LEU A 172 -1.65 -5.12 22.11
C LEU A 172 -0.25 -4.48 22.05
N ALA A 173 0.57 -4.71 23.07
CA ALA A 173 1.97 -4.30 23.07
C ALA A 173 2.75 -5.02 21.95
N ALA A 174 2.45 -6.29 21.74
CA ALA A 174 3.01 -7.12 20.68
C ALA A 174 2.68 -6.56 19.28
N TYR A 175 1.47 -6.06 19.03
CA TYR A 175 1.16 -5.31 17.80
C TYR A 175 2.03 -4.07 17.62
N SER A 176 2.13 -3.27 18.68
CA SER A 176 2.89 -2.01 18.66
C SER A 176 4.37 -2.24 18.31
N ALA A 177 4.95 -3.34 18.79
CA ALA A 177 6.32 -3.73 18.47
C ALA A 177 6.53 -4.06 16.97
N VAL A 178 5.53 -4.65 16.30
CA VAL A 178 5.55 -4.88 14.84
C VAL A 178 5.35 -3.57 14.09
N PHE A 179 4.38 -2.75 14.49
CA PHE A 179 4.10 -1.46 13.83
C PHE A 179 5.31 -0.53 13.83
N GLN A 180 6.01 -0.45 14.97
CA GLN A 180 7.21 0.37 15.08
C GLN A 180 8.28 -0.07 14.07
N ARG A 181 8.45 -1.38 13.84
CA ARG A 181 9.39 -1.91 12.86
C ARG A 181 8.95 -1.67 11.43
N ASN A 182 7.64 -1.75 11.14
CA ASN A 182 7.13 -1.40 9.82
C ASN A 182 7.45 0.05 9.47
N ILE A 183 7.27 0.97 10.43
CA ILE A 183 7.56 2.40 10.28
C ILE A 183 9.06 2.62 10.05
N LEU A 184 9.93 1.97 10.85
CA LEU A 184 11.39 2.08 10.69
C LEU A 184 11.90 1.47 9.38
N ALA A 185 11.20 0.46 8.85
CA ALA A 185 11.52 -0.17 7.58
C ALA A 185 10.96 0.56 6.35
N SER A 186 10.01 1.48 6.53
CA SER A 186 9.36 2.20 5.44
C SER A 186 10.36 3.01 4.62
N GLY A 187 10.45 2.73 3.32
CA GLY A 187 11.44 3.34 2.43
C GLY A 187 12.89 2.91 2.69
N VAL A 188 13.12 1.86 3.48
CA VAL A 188 14.46 1.28 3.75
C VAL A 188 14.60 -0.08 3.08
N VAL A 189 13.66 -0.99 3.34
CA VAL A 189 13.54 -2.28 2.67
C VAL A 189 12.12 -2.44 2.15
N PRO A 190 11.89 -3.08 0.98
CA PRO A 190 10.54 -3.29 0.50
C PRO A 190 9.74 -4.19 1.44
N GLN A 191 8.54 -3.77 1.79
CA GLN A 191 7.60 -4.50 2.65
C GLN A 191 6.34 -4.86 1.85
N ILE A 192 6.08 -6.16 1.70
CA ILE A 192 4.94 -6.65 0.92
C ILE A 192 4.06 -7.52 1.83
N SER A 193 2.77 -7.20 1.89
CA SER A 193 1.76 -7.97 2.61
C SER A 193 0.84 -8.71 1.64
N LEU A 194 0.68 -10.01 1.83
CA LEU A 194 -0.35 -10.82 1.18
C LEU A 194 -1.40 -11.18 2.23
N ILE A 195 -2.64 -10.80 1.99
CA ILE A 195 -3.78 -11.20 2.80
C ILE A 195 -4.35 -12.45 2.17
N LEU A 196 -4.10 -13.59 2.82
CA LEU A 196 -4.45 -14.93 2.34
C LEU A 196 -5.52 -15.57 3.23
N GLY A 197 -6.25 -14.76 3.99
CA GLY A 197 -7.22 -15.18 4.98
C GLY A 197 -7.86 -14.01 5.72
N PRO A 198 -8.49 -14.27 6.88
CA PRO A 198 -8.96 -13.22 7.76
C PRO A 198 -7.82 -12.29 8.19
N CYS A 199 -8.10 -11.00 8.29
CA CYS A 199 -7.24 -10.02 8.93
C CYS A 199 -8.14 -8.97 9.59
N ALA A 200 -8.33 -9.09 10.91
CA ALA A 200 -9.30 -8.29 11.65
C ALA A 200 -8.67 -7.51 12.81
N GLY A 201 -9.30 -6.38 13.18
CA GLY A 201 -8.87 -5.59 14.34
C GLY A 201 -7.51 -4.93 14.13
N GLY A 202 -6.64 -5.02 15.13
CA GLY A 202 -5.30 -4.43 15.08
C GLY A 202 -4.42 -4.99 13.96
N ALA A 203 -4.67 -6.21 13.49
CA ALA A 203 -3.86 -6.87 12.46
C ALA A 203 -3.81 -6.09 11.14
N VAL A 204 -4.87 -5.33 10.82
CA VAL A 204 -4.98 -4.61 9.53
C VAL A 204 -4.01 -3.44 9.42
N TYR A 205 -3.55 -2.89 10.55
CA TYR A 205 -2.69 -1.71 10.53
C TYR A 205 -1.29 -2.00 10.02
N SER A 206 -0.76 -3.21 10.24
CA SER A 206 0.58 -3.57 9.73
C SER A 206 0.59 -3.60 8.18
N PRO A 207 -0.32 -4.33 7.49
CA PRO A 207 -0.43 -4.25 6.04
C PRO A 207 -0.70 -2.84 5.51
N ALA A 208 -1.52 -2.05 6.20
CA ALA A 208 -1.83 -0.68 5.77
C ALA A 208 -0.58 0.21 5.63
N ILE A 209 0.43 0.00 6.47
CA ILE A 209 1.68 0.76 6.49
C ILE A 209 2.85 0.08 5.76
N THR A 210 2.66 -1.13 5.23
CA THR A 210 3.60 -1.73 4.26
C THR A 210 3.46 -1.10 2.87
N ASP A 211 4.39 -1.37 1.96
CA ASP A 211 4.42 -0.71 0.65
C ASP A 211 3.31 -1.21 -0.28
N PHE A 212 3.13 -2.53 -0.33
CA PHE A 212 2.10 -3.19 -1.13
C PHE A 212 1.28 -4.18 -0.31
N THR A 213 -0.02 -4.17 -0.55
CA THR A 213 -0.99 -5.09 0.04
C THR A 213 -1.75 -5.78 -1.08
N PHE A 214 -1.61 -7.10 -1.18
CA PHE A 214 -2.34 -7.93 -2.13
C PHE A 214 -3.32 -8.83 -1.40
N MET A 215 -4.43 -9.15 -2.05
CA MET A 215 -5.49 -9.99 -1.47
C MET A 215 -5.79 -11.18 -2.37
N VAL A 216 -6.39 -12.22 -1.80
CA VAL A 216 -6.99 -13.32 -2.57
C VAL A 216 -8.51 -13.18 -2.57
N GLU A 217 -9.11 -13.25 -3.75
CA GLU A 217 -10.55 -13.14 -3.94
C GLU A 217 -11.29 -14.23 -3.15
N HIS A 218 -12.38 -13.85 -2.46
CA HIS A 218 -13.29 -14.73 -1.72
C HIS A 218 -12.73 -15.51 -0.51
N SER A 219 -11.41 -15.61 -0.34
CA SER A 219 -10.79 -16.31 0.79
C SER A 219 -10.16 -15.38 1.82
N SER A 220 -10.09 -14.07 1.52
CA SER A 220 -9.42 -13.07 2.36
C SER A 220 -10.25 -11.81 2.57
N TYR A 221 -10.08 -11.17 3.73
CA TYR A 221 -10.74 -9.91 4.07
C TYR A 221 -9.95 -9.09 5.10
N LEU A 222 -10.16 -7.77 5.08
CA LEU A 222 -9.56 -6.78 5.98
C LEU A 222 -10.64 -5.88 6.59
N PHE A 223 -10.72 -5.78 7.91
CA PHE A 223 -11.53 -4.75 8.56
C PHE A 223 -11.07 -4.48 10.00
N ILE A 224 -11.27 -3.25 10.47
CA ILE A 224 -10.98 -2.90 11.87
C ILE A 224 -12.04 -3.50 12.79
N THR A 225 -13.31 -3.30 12.46
CA THR A 225 -14.44 -3.74 13.28
C THR A 225 -15.23 -4.80 12.50
N GLY A 226 -15.52 -5.93 13.14
CA GLY A 226 -16.25 -7.02 12.51
C GLY A 226 -17.74 -6.71 12.28
N PRO A 227 -18.41 -7.40 11.34
CA PRO A 227 -19.81 -7.17 11.01
C PRO A 227 -20.77 -7.28 12.20
N ASP A 228 -20.53 -8.22 13.11
CA ASP A 228 -21.39 -8.41 14.29
C ASP A 228 -21.41 -7.17 15.19
N VAL A 229 -20.27 -6.50 15.34
CA VAL A 229 -20.15 -5.27 16.12
C VAL A 229 -20.80 -4.11 15.38
N ILE A 230 -20.61 -4.00 14.06
CA ILE A 230 -21.28 -2.99 13.24
C ILE A 230 -22.80 -3.13 13.39
N LYS A 231 -23.35 -4.33 13.20
CA LYS A 231 -24.77 -4.61 13.37
C LYS A 231 -25.29 -4.21 14.75
N SER A 232 -24.54 -4.49 15.81
CA SER A 232 -24.96 -4.12 17.18
C SER A 232 -24.96 -2.62 17.46
N VAL A 233 -24.15 -1.83 16.72
CA VAL A 233 -23.96 -0.40 16.97
C VAL A 233 -24.74 0.47 15.99
N THR A 234 -24.73 0.13 14.70
CA THR A 234 -25.33 0.92 13.62
C THR A 234 -26.63 0.31 13.08
N ASN A 235 -26.99 -0.92 13.49
CA ASN A 235 -28.07 -1.71 12.90
C ASN A 235 -27.90 -2.02 11.40
N GLU A 236 -26.69 -1.87 10.86
CA GLU A 236 -26.39 -2.26 9.48
C GLU A 236 -26.08 -3.76 9.40
N ASP A 237 -26.79 -4.47 8.53
CA ASP A 237 -26.54 -5.89 8.25
C ASP A 237 -25.64 -6.02 7.02
N ILE A 238 -24.35 -6.29 7.23
CA ILE A 238 -23.34 -6.39 6.18
C ILE A 238 -22.57 -7.70 6.29
N THR A 239 -22.20 -8.29 5.15
CA THR A 239 -21.39 -9.51 5.15
C THR A 239 -19.89 -9.18 5.32
N GLN A 240 -19.07 -10.16 5.69
CA GLN A 240 -17.60 -9.99 5.75
C GLN A 240 -17.01 -9.60 4.38
N GLU A 241 -17.53 -10.18 3.30
CA GLU A 241 -17.07 -9.91 1.94
C GLU A 241 -17.45 -8.50 1.47
N ASP A 242 -18.67 -8.05 1.78
CA ASP A 242 -19.11 -6.70 1.42
C ASP A 242 -18.35 -5.64 2.23
N LEU A 243 -18.13 -5.89 3.52
CA LEU A 243 -17.42 -4.99 4.42
C LEU A 243 -15.94 -4.81 4.06
N GLY A 244 -15.23 -5.93 3.85
CA GLY A 244 -13.78 -5.94 3.80
C GLY A 244 -13.19 -6.94 2.80
N GLY A 245 -13.98 -7.43 1.85
CA GLY A 245 -13.52 -8.36 0.82
C GLY A 245 -12.57 -7.71 -0.18
N ALA A 246 -11.95 -8.55 -1.00
CA ALA A 246 -10.94 -8.14 -1.97
C ALA A 246 -11.49 -7.10 -2.98
N LYS A 247 -12.75 -7.24 -3.41
CA LYS A 247 -13.41 -6.28 -4.31
C LYS A 247 -13.53 -4.90 -3.67
N THR A 248 -14.03 -4.83 -2.43
CA THR A 248 -14.18 -3.57 -1.68
C THR A 248 -12.84 -2.84 -1.55
N HIS A 249 -11.76 -3.55 -1.25
CA HIS A 249 -10.43 -2.94 -1.10
C HIS A 249 -9.70 -2.61 -2.40
N THR A 250 -10.02 -3.26 -3.52
CA THR A 250 -9.39 -3.02 -4.82
C THR A 250 -10.16 -2.07 -5.73
N SER A 251 -11.44 -1.76 -5.44
CA SER A 251 -12.23 -0.83 -6.26
C SER A 251 -12.85 0.34 -5.49
N VAL A 252 -13.03 0.25 -4.17
CA VAL A 252 -13.72 1.30 -3.39
C VAL A 252 -12.76 2.04 -2.47
N SER A 253 -12.13 1.34 -1.52
CA SER A 253 -11.30 2.00 -0.50
C SER A 253 -9.85 2.27 -0.92
N GLY A 254 -9.32 1.55 -1.92
CA GLY A 254 -7.94 1.71 -2.38
C GLY A 254 -6.87 1.20 -1.39
N VAL A 255 -7.27 0.38 -0.41
CA VAL A 255 -6.34 -0.23 0.57
C VAL A 255 -5.50 -1.33 -0.09
N ALA A 256 -6.11 -2.14 -0.96
CA ALA A 256 -5.44 -3.22 -1.65
C ALA A 256 -4.94 -2.77 -3.03
N HIS A 257 -3.73 -3.21 -3.35
CA HIS A 257 -3.03 -2.85 -4.58
C HIS A 257 -3.40 -3.77 -5.74
N ASN A 258 -3.75 -5.01 -5.46
CA ASN A 258 -4.37 -5.93 -6.41
C ASN A 258 -5.07 -7.08 -5.66
N ALA A 259 -5.89 -7.83 -6.37
CA ALA A 259 -6.47 -9.08 -5.89
C ALA A 259 -6.27 -10.19 -6.93
N PHE A 260 -5.98 -11.39 -6.45
CA PHE A 260 -5.70 -12.58 -7.27
C PHE A 260 -6.71 -13.68 -6.97
N SER A 261 -6.88 -14.62 -7.90
CA SER A 261 -7.95 -15.62 -7.77
C SER A 261 -7.66 -16.71 -6.74
N ASN A 262 -6.39 -16.93 -6.37
CA ASN A 262 -5.98 -17.94 -5.37
C ASN A 262 -4.59 -17.67 -4.79
N ASP A 263 -4.23 -18.41 -3.73
CA ASP A 263 -2.93 -18.33 -3.05
C ASP A 263 -1.73 -18.52 -3.99
N ILE A 264 -1.83 -19.45 -4.96
CA ILE A 264 -0.73 -19.78 -5.87
C ILE A 264 -0.42 -18.60 -6.79
N GLU A 265 -1.46 -18.05 -7.42
CA GLU A 265 -1.34 -16.88 -8.29
C GLU A 265 -0.82 -15.67 -7.51
N ALA A 266 -1.31 -15.44 -6.29
CA ALA A 266 -0.85 -14.33 -5.45
C ALA A 266 0.64 -14.42 -5.15
N ILE A 267 1.12 -15.60 -4.76
CA ILE A 267 2.54 -15.83 -4.45
C ILE A 267 3.42 -15.71 -5.69
N GLN A 268 2.96 -16.22 -6.84
CA GLN A 268 3.68 -16.07 -8.12
C GLN A 268 3.81 -14.61 -8.54
N ASN A 269 2.75 -13.81 -8.40
CA ASN A 269 2.77 -12.38 -8.71
C ASN A 269 3.69 -11.60 -7.76
N VAL A 270 3.80 -12.00 -6.49
CA VAL A 270 4.76 -11.40 -5.57
C VAL A 270 6.20 -11.74 -5.94
N ARG A 271 6.48 -12.98 -6.38
CA ARG A 271 7.78 -13.33 -6.96
C ARG A 271 8.10 -12.49 -8.20
N HIS A 272 7.09 -12.21 -9.04
CA HIS A 272 7.23 -11.36 -10.23
C HIS A 272 7.52 -9.90 -9.85
N LEU A 273 6.77 -9.33 -8.91
CA LEU A 273 7.00 -7.98 -8.37
C LEU A 273 8.41 -7.81 -7.80
N LEU A 274 8.89 -8.78 -7.02
CA LEU A 274 10.24 -8.76 -6.47
C LEU A 274 11.33 -8.69 -7.55
N GLY A 275 11.03 -9.14 -8.77
CA GLY A 275 11.90 -8.97 -9.94
C GLY A 275 12.12 -7.52 -10.36
N PHE A 276 11.26 -6.56 -9.97
CA PHE A 276 11.41 -5.14 -10.26
C PHE A 276 12.07 -4.34 -9.13
N LEU A 277 11.96 -4.84 -7.88
CA LEU A 277 12.35 -4.08 -6.69
C LEU A 277 13.81 -4.35 -6.28
N PRO A 278 14.56 -3.35 -5.79
CA PRO A 278 15.87 -3.56 -5.16
C PRO A 278 15.73 -4.30 -3.82
N GLY A 279 16.83 -4.76 -3.22
CA GLY A 279 16.78 -5.39 -1.88
C GLY A 279 16.55 -4.37 -0.76
N SER A 280 17.05 -3.15 -0.96
CA SER A 280 16.90 -2.01 -0.05
C SER A 280 17.10 -0.69 -0.81
N ASN A 281 16.83 0.43 -0.15
CA ASN A 281 17.06 1.79 -0.69
C ASN A 281 18.53 2.13 -0.98
N LYS A 282 19.49 1.31 -0.53
CA LYS A 282 20.92 1.47 -0.84
C LYS A 282 21.33 0.74 -2.12
N GLN A 283 20.49 -0.15 -2.62
CA GLN A 283 20.76 -0.94 -3.82
C GLN A 283 20.01 -0.34 -5.01
N LYS A 284 20.61 -0.47 -6.21
CA LYS A 284 19.91 -0.14 -7.45
C LYS A 284 18.92 -1.26 -7.80
N PRO A 285 17.80 -0.95 -8.50
CA PRO A 285 16.87 -1.96 -8.99
C PRO A 285 17.58 -3.00 -9.89
N PRO A 286 17.14 -4.27 -9.86
CA PRO A 286 17.78 -5.35 -10.62
C PRO A 286 17.61 -5.16 -12.13
N ILE A 287 18.72 -5.13 -12.86
CA ILE A 287 18.73 -5.02 -14.32
C ILE A 287 18.60 -6.43 -14.92
N ARG A 288 17.68 -6.59 -15.88
CA ARG A 288 17.51 -7.82 -16.67
C ARG A 288 18.06 -7.59 -18.08
N ARG A 289 18.58 -8.63 -18.73
CA ARG A 289 18.94 -8.56 -20.15
C ARG A 289 17.68 -8.35 -20.99
N CYS A 290 17.68 -7.31 -21.82
CA CYS A 290 16.66 -7.09 -22.85
C CYS A 290 17.14 -7.68 -24.19
N TYR A 291 16.26 -8.41 -24.88
CA TYR A 291 16.55 -8.99 -26.20
C TYR A 291 16.00 -8.14 -27.35
N GLU A 292 15.13 -7.18 -27.05
CA GLU A 292 14.58 -6.27 -28.04
C GLU A 292 15.57 -5.12 -28.31
N PRO A 293 15.83 -4.76 -29.57
CA PRO A 293 16.67 -3.62 -29.89
C PRO A 293 16.03 -2.31 -29.39
N SER A 294 16.74 -1.59 -28.53
CA SER A 294 16.27 -0.32 -27.97
C SER A 294 16.38 0.86 -28.95
N THR A 295 16.81 0.65 -30.19
CA THR A 295 17.08 1.69 -31.21
C THR A 295 16.08 1.69 -32.37
N VAL A 296 15.07 0.83 -32.31
CA VAL A 296 14.09 0.66 -33.39
C VAL A 296 12.87 1.54 -33.13
N ASP A 297 12.41 2.21 -34.18
CA ASP A 297 11.16 2.96 -34.16
C ASP A 297 9.95 2.03 -33.98
N VAL A 298 8.89 2.56 -33.38
CA VAL A 298 7.65 1.83 -33.09
C VAL A 298 6.48 2.49 -33.86
N PRO A 299 6.29 2.22 -35.17
CA PRO A 299 5.39 2.98 -36.04
C PRO A 299 3.92 3.02 -35.59
N VAL A 300 3.47 2.01 -34.82
CA VAL A 300 2.09 1.97 -34.33
C VAL A 300 1.77 3.17 -33.42
N LEU A 301 2.76 3.74 -32.73
CA LEU A 301 2.56 4.88 -31.82
C LEU A 301 2.00 6.12 -32.53
N ASP A 302 2.29 6.30 -33.83
CA ASP A 302 1.85 7.47 -34.61
C ASP A 302 0.32 7.50 -34.81
N ASN A 303 -0.36 6.36 -34.62
CA ASN A 303 -1.79 6.22 -34.94
C ASN A 303 -2.66 5.96 -33.70
N ILE A 304 -2.10 5.92 -32.49
CA ILE A 304 -2.86 5.62 -31.27
C ILE A 304 -3.69 6.83 -30.83
N VAL A 305 -3.12 8.03 -30.89
CA VAL A 305 -3.79 9.27 -30.47
C VAL A 305 -4.69 9.76 -31.60
N PRO A 306 -6.02 9.82 -31.40
CA PRO A 306 -6.93 10.30 -32.42
C PRO A 306 -6.72 11.79 -32.71
N TYR A 307 -6.85 12.19 -33.97
CA TYR A 307 -6.83 13.60 -34.37
C TYR A 307 -7.99 14.39 -33.76
N ASP A 308 -9.16 13.75 -33.58
CA ASP A 308 -10.23 14.34 -32.80
C ASP A 308 -9.89 14.34 -31.30
N THR A 309 -9.73 15.54 -30.75
CA THR A 309 -9.43 15.74 -29.33
C THR A 309 -10.54 15.31 -28.36
N THR A 310 -11.77 15.08 -28.84
CA THR A 310 -12.85 14.60 -27.97
C THR A 310 -12.89 13.08 -27.87
N THR A 311 -12.36 12.38 -28.87
CA THR A 311 -12.30 10.91 -28.89
C THR A 311 -11.24 10.39 -27.92
N PRO A 312 -11.61 9.53 -26.95
CA PRO A 312 -10.64 8.91 -26.04
C PRO A 312 -9.86 7.77 -26.73
N TYR A 313 -8.71 7.43 -26.18
CA TYR A 313 -7.92 6.25 -26.57
C TYR A 313 -7.38 5.55 -25.33
N ASP A 314 -6.85 4.34 -25.50
CA ASP A 314 -6.30 3.57 -24.39
C ASP A 314 -4.83 3.87 -24.17
N MET A 315 -4.50 4.50 -23.04
CA MET A 315 -3.10 4.78 -22.70
C MET A 315 -2.26 3.51 -22.52
N HIS A 316 -2.88 2.37 -22.20
CA HIS A 316 -2.16 1.08 -22.16
C HIS A 316 -1.51 0.73 -23.50
N GLN A 317 -2.12 1.11 -24.63
CA GLN A 317 -1.53 0.84 -25.95
C GLN A 317 -0.20 1.57 -26.12
N ILE A 318 -0.06 2.78 -25.59
CA ILE A 318 1.23 3.50 -25.60
C ILE A 318 2.22 2.80 -24.67
N ILE A 319 1.81 2.50 -23.43
CA ILE A 319 2.66 1.84 -22.43
C ILE A 319 3.21 0.51 -22.98
N TYR A 320 2.35 -0.39 -23.45
CA TYR A 320 2.76 -1.71 -23.95
C TYR A 320 3.69 -1.63 -25.17
N ASN A 321 3.57 -0.61 -26.01
CA ASN A 321 4.45 -0.46 -27.17
C ASN A 321 5.77 0.26 -26.85
N VAL A 322 5.89 0.88 -25.67
CA VAL A 322 7.11 1.56 -25.22
C VAL A 322 7.97 0.68 -24.32
N ILE A 323 7.38 -0.20 -23.51
CA ILE A 323 8.10 -1.03 -22.54
C ILE A 323 8.62 -2.34 -23.15
N ASP A 324 9.61 -2.95 -22.49
CA ASP A 324 10.21 -4.22 -22.91
C ASP A 324 9.21 -5.37 -22.83
N GLU A 325 9.17 -6.22 -23.86
CA GLU A 325 8.39 -7.48 -23.90
C GLU A 325 6.89 -7.29 -23.61
N ARG A 326 6.40 -6.04 -23.63
CA ARG A 326 5.06 -5.63 -23.18
C ARG A 326 4.74 -6.06 -21.73
N GLU A 327 5.76 -6.29 -20.90
CA GLU A 327 5.63 -6.78 -19.53
C GLU A 327 5.32 -5.62 -18.57
N PHE A 328 4.04 -5.46 -18.21
CA PHE A 328 3.58 -4.42 -17.28
C PHE A 328 2.95 -5.02 -16.03
N PHE A 329 3.53 -4.73 -14.87
CA PHE A 329 2.95 -5.05 -13.56
C PHE A 329 2.16 -3.86 -13.05
N GLU A 330 0.86 -3.81 -13.40
CA GLU A 330 -0.01 -2.71 -13.01
C GLU A 330 -0.36 -2.76 -11.52
N ILE A 331 -0.36 -1.59 -10.88
CA ILE A 331 -0.71 -1.39 -9.47
C ILE A 331 -2.05 -0.66 -9.39
N GLN A 332 -2.99 -1.24 -8.63
CA GLN A 332 -4.35 -0.76 -8.45
C GLN A 332 -5.13 -0.63 -9.78
N PRO A 333 -5.18 -1.66 -10.65
CA PRO A 333 -5.87 -1.57 -11.94
C PRO A 333 -7.39 -1.35 -11.81
N LYS A 334 -7.99 -1.77 -10.69
CA LYS A 334 -9.42 -1.67 -10.42
C LYS A 334 -9.82 -0.39 -9.66
N TYR A 335 -8.87 0.42 -9.19
CA TYR A 335 -9.10 1.65 -8.40
C TYR A 335 -8.52 2.89 -9.09
N ALA A 336 -9.25 4.01 -9.05
CA ALA A 336 -8.90 5.28 -9.71
C ALA A 336 -8.41 5.07 -11.16
N LYS A 337 -9.28 4.45 -11.99
CA LYS A 337 -8.95 4.00 -13.35
C LYS A 337 -8.63 5.12 -14.35
N ASN A 338 -8.84 6.37 -13.96
CA ASN A 338 -8.44 7.60 -14.66
C ASN A 338 -6.92 7.85 -14.62
N ILE A 339 -6.17 7.14 -13.78
CA ILE A 339 -4.70 7.13 -13.78
C ILE A 339 -4.16 5.70 -13.68
N ILE A 340 -3.14 5.40 -14.47
CA ILE A 340 -2.45 4.12 -14.54
C ILE A 340 -1.11 4.28 -13.82
N VAL A 341 -0.79 3.34 -12.94
CA VAL A 341 0.54 3.26 -12.32
C VAL A 341 1.00 1.81 -12.28
N GLY A 342 2.30 1.57 -12.44
CA GLY A 342 2.81 0.21 -12.43
C GLY A 342 4.29 0.12 -12.79
N PHE A 343 4.85 -1.08 -12.65
CA PHE A 343 6.24 -1.35 -12.96
C PHE A 343 6.40 -1.94 -14.35
N ALA A 344 7.44 -1.50 -15.04
CA ALA A 344 7.86 -2.04 -16.33
C ALA A 344 9.38 -2.11 -16.41
N ARG A 345 9.89 -2.57 -17.55
CA ARG A 345 11.31 -2.38 -17.90
C ARG A 345 11.46 -1.65 -19.22
N ILE A 346 12.51 -0.85 -19.32
CA ILE A 346 12.96 -0.24 -20.58
C ILE A 346 14.45 -0.51 -20.73
N ASN A 347 14.81 -1.23 -21.79
CA ASN A 347 16.17 -1.70 -22.04
C ASN A 347 16.77 -2.44 -20.82
N GLY A 348 15.96 -3.23 -20.13
CA GLY A 348 16.35 -4.04 -18.99
C GLY A 348 16.28 -3.35 -17.63
N HIS A 349 16.13 -2.03 -17.59
CA HIS A 349 16.06 -1.24 -16.36
C HIS A 349 14.63 -1.18 -15.83
N PRO A 350 14.36 -1.52 -14.55
CA PRO A 350 13.06 -1.29 -13.93
C PRO A 350 12.70 0.19 -13.94
N VAL A 351 11.46 0.51 -14.32
CA VAL A 351 10.90 1.86 -14.31
C VAL A 351 9.49 1.83 -13.71
N GLY A 352 9.12 2.92 -13.03
CA GLY A 352 7.75 3.20 -12.63
C GLY A 352 7.06 4.01 -13.71
N ILE A 353 5.90 3.55 -14.18
CA ILE A 353 5.07 4.28 -15.14
C ILE A 353 3.97 5.01 -14.38
N VAL A 354 3.73 6.28 -14.72
CA VAL A 354 2.55 7.05 -14.29
C VAL A 354 1.89 7.65 -15.52
N ALA A 355 0.62 7.34 -15.78
CA ALA A 355 -0.02 7.77 -17.02
C ALA A 355 -1.50 8.12 -16.84
N ASN A 356 -1.97 9.20 -17.46
CA ASN A 356 -3.41 9.50 -17.50
C ASN A 356 -4.15 8.50 -18.41
N GLN A 357 -5.38 8.13 -18.08
CA GLN A 357 -6.22 7.24 -18.89
C GLN A 357 -7.40 8.00 -19.50
N PRO A 358 -7.33 8.43 -20.77
CA PRO A 358 -8.39 9.18 -21.43
C PRO A 358 -9.73 8.45 -21.51
N LYS A 359 -9.75 7.11 -21.51
CA LYS A 359 -11.00 6.32 -21.50
C LYS A 359 -11.83 6.47 -20.23
N VAL A 360 -11.24 6.95 -19.13
CA VAL A 360 -11.92 7.06 -17.83
C VAL A 360 -11.83 8.50 -17.34
N ALA A 361 -13.00 9.12 -17.11
CA ALA A 361 -13.10 10.52 -16.69
C ALA A 361 -12.25 11.48 -17.55
N ALA A 362 -12.11 11.19 -18.85
CA ALA A 362 -11.27 11.94 -19.79
C ALA A 362 -9.79 12.11 -19.38
N GLY A 363 -9.28 11.28 -18.46
CA GLY A 363 -7.93 11.39 -17.92
C GLY A 363 -7.78 12.46 -16.82
N CYS A 364 -8.88 13.04 -16.33
CA CYS A 364 -8.86 14.03 -15.25
C CYS A 364 -8.22 13.48 -13.97
N ILE A 365 -7.57 14.35 -13.19
CA ILE A 365 -7.07 14.01 -11.86
C ILE A 365 -8.17 14.28 -10.83
N ASP A 366 -8.55 13.27 -10.07
CA ASP A 366 -9.45 13.37 -8.92
C ASP A 366 -8.71 13.02 -7.62
N ILE A 367 -9.40 13.06 -6.47
CA ILE A 367 -8.83 12.73 -5.16
C ILE A 367 -8.13 11.37 -5.16
N ASN A 368 -8.81 10.35 -5.70
CA ASN A 368 -8.34 8.97 -5.65
C ASN A 368 -7.12 8.77 -6.56
N ALA A 369 -7.14 9.34 -7.77
CA ALA A 369 -5.99 9.31 -8.69
C ALA A 369 -4.77 10.03 -8.11
N ALA A 370 -4.97 11.18 -7.45
CA ALA A 370 -3.89 11.93 -6.82
C ALA A 370 -3.25 11.12 -5.67
N VAL A 371 -4.04 10.46 -4.83
CA VAL A 371 -3.53 9.61 -3.74
C VAL A 371 -2.81 8.37 -4.28
N LYS A 372 -3.41 7.67 -5.26
CA LYS A 372 -2.84 6.48 -5.91
C LYS A 372 -1.47 6.79 -6.51
N SER A 373 -1.38 7.83 -7.34
CA SER A 373 -0.14 8.21 -8.01
C SER A 373 0.92 8.76 -7.05
N ALA A 374 0.53 9.60 -6.08
CA ALA A 374 1.47 10.15 -5.10
C ALA A 374 2.19 9.05 -4.30
N ARG A 375 1.46 8.02 -3.83
CA ARG A 375 2.07 6.91 -3.08
C ARG A 375 3.03 6.11 -3.96
N PHE A 376 2.64 5.82 -5.19
CA PHE A 376 3.48 5.09 -6.15
C PHE A 376 4.78 5.83 -6.49
N ILE A 377 4.70 7.14 -6.74
CA ILE A 377 5.87 7.99 -7.04
C ILE A 377 6.84 8.00 -5.86
N ARG A 378 6.34 8.18 -4.63
CA ARG A 378 7.21 8.18 -3.44
C ARG A 378 7.85 6.83 -3.18
N PHE A 379 7.14 5.73 -3.46
CA PHE A 379 7.74 4.39 -3.40
C PHE A 379 8.87 4.25 -4.43
N CYS A 380 8.63 4.66 -5.68
CA CYS A 380 9.65 4.60 -6.73
C CYS A 380 10.89 5.41 -6.35
N ASP A 381 10.70 6.63 -5.83
CA ASP A 381 11.80 7.48 -5.36
C ASP A 381 12.58 6.85 -4.21
N ALA A 382 11.90 6.34 -3.18
CA ALA A 382 12.53 5.70 -2.02
C ALA A 382 13.41 4.49 -2.38
N PHE A 383 13.10 3.81 -3.49
CA PHE A 383 13.80 2.61 -3.94
C PHE A 383 14.58 2.80 -5.25
N ASN A 384 14.95 4.04 -5.58
CA ASN A 384 15.80 4.37 -6.73
C ASN A 384 15.24 3.88 -8.08
N ILE A 385 13.92 3.83 -8.23
CA ILE A 385 13.23 3.43 -9.46
C ILE A 385 12.93 4.69 -10.29
N PRO A 386 13.49 4.83 -11.50
CA PRO A 386 13.18 5.92 -12.43
C PRO A 386 11.68 6.01 -12.75
N ILE A 387 11.19 7.22 -12.99
CA ILE A 387 9.77 7.47 -13.24
C ILE A 387 9.58 7.98 -14.67
N ILE A 388 8.72 7.30 -15.42
CA ILE A 388 8.28 7.70 -16.77
C ILE A 388 6.83 8.13 -16.71
N THR A 389 6.55 9.36 -17.14
CA THR A 389 5.23 9.97 -17.03
C THR A 389 4.63 10.20 -18.43
N PHE A 390 3.47 9.62 -18.71
CA PHE A 390 2.71 9.89 -19.95
C PHE A 390 1.51 10.81 -19.67
N ILE A 391 1.46 11.96 -20.34
CA ILE A 391 0.49 13.01 -20.03
C ILE A 391 -0.56 13.16 -21.13
N ASP A 392 -1.82 12.95 -20.73
CA ASP A 392 -3.01 13.38 -21.46
C ASP A 392 -4.09 13.76 -20.44
N VAL A 393 -3.97 14.97 -19.89
CA VAL A 393 -4.80 15.47 -18.80
C VAL A 393 -5.46 16.81 -19.16
N PRO A 394 -6.80 16.89 -19.15
CA PRO A 394 -7.51 18.14 -19.43
C PRO A 394 -7.63 19.05 -18.19
N GLY A 395 -7.36 18.53 -16.99
CA GLY A 395 -7.52 19.26 -15.74
C GLY A 395 -7.78 18.34 -14.54
N PHE A 396 -8.13 18.94 -13.41
CA PHE A 396 -8.72 18.24 -12.28
C PHE A 396 -10.21 18.01 -12.50
N LEU A 397 -10.77 16.96 -11.92
CA LEU A 397 -12.21 16.68 -11.99
C LEU A 397 -12.98 17.77 -11.22
N PRO A 398 -13.86 18.55 -11.86
CA PRO A 398 -14.66 19.56 -11.17
C PRO A 398 -15.81 18.92 -10.39
N GLY A 399 -16.21 19.53 -9.28
CA GLY A 399 -17.44 19.16 -8.57
C GLY A 399 -17.42 19.53 -7.08
N LEU A 400 -18.59 19.83 -6.53
CA LEU A 400 -18.76 20.16 -5.10
C LEU A 400 -18.22 19.04 -4.20
N SER A 401 -18.42 17.78 -4.58
CA SER A 401 -17.92 16.62 -3.84
C SER A 401 -16.40 16.57 -3.78
N GLN A 402 -15.69 16.96 -4.85
CA GLN A 402 -14.22 17.02 -4.87
C GLN A 402 -13.71 18.15 -3.95
N GLU A 403 -14.33 19.32 -4.02
CA GLU A 403 -13.96 20.46 -3.18
C GLU A 403 -14.18 20.18 -1.69
N HIS A 404 -15.37 19.70 -1.33
CA HIS A 404 -15.72 19.40 0.07
C HIS A 404 -14.92 18.23 0.64
N ALA A 405 -14.57 17.23 -0.18
CA ALA A 405 -13.68 16.15 0.21
C ALA A 405 -12.19 16.55 0.20
N GLY A 406 -11.87 17.82 -0.09
CA GLY A 406 -10.53 18.38 0.08
C GLY A 406 -9.56 18.13 -1.08
N ILE A 407 -10.02 18.15 -2.34
CA ILE A 407 -9.19 17.96 -3.53
C ILE A 407 -7.92 18.82 -3.53
N ILE A 408 -7.95 20.04 -2.97
CA ILE A 408 -6.77 20.89 -2.84
C ILE A 408 -5.62 20.16 -2.10
N ARG A 409 -5.92 19.53 -0.95
CA ARG A 409 -4.92 18.79 -0.17
C ARG A 409 -4.55 17.48 -0.84
N HIS A 410 -5.52 16.76 -1.40
CA HIS A 410 -5.28 15.47 -2.06
C HIS A 410 -4.48 15.62 -3.36
N GLY A 411 -4.83 16.58 -4.21
CA GLY A 411 -4.10 16.96 -5.42
C GLY A 411 -2.68 17.44 -5.11
N ALA A 412 -2.48 18.17 -4.01
CA ALA A 412 -1.15 18.60 -3.56
C ALA A 412 -0.22 17.42 -3.19
N LYS A 413 -0.75 16.23 -2.85
CA LYS A 413 0.08 15.03 -2.60
C LYS A 413 0.84 14.62 -3.86
N LEU A 414 0.20 14.68 -5.03
CA LEU A 414 0.82 14.35 -6.32
C LEU A 414 1.92 15.35 -6.67
N LEU A 415 1.62 16.66 -6.53
CA LEU A 415 2.60 17.74 -6.67
C LEU A 415 3.81 17.52 -5.78
N TYR A 416 3.58 17.24 -4.48
CA TYR A 416 4.63 17.01 -3.51
C TYR A 416 5.50 15.81 -3.89
N ALA A 417 4.89 14.70 -4.30
CA ALA A 417 5.59 13.48 -4.66
C ALA A 417 6.55 13.69 -5.83
N TYR A 418 6.12 14.38 -6.90
CA TYR A 418 7.00 14.70 -8.01
C TYR A 418 8.11 15.69 -7.61
N ALA A 419 7.77 16.77 -6.89
CA ALA A 419 8.74 17.81 -6.53
C ALA A 419 9.81 17.31 -5.53
N GLU A 420 9.44 16.41 -4.62
CA GLU A 420 10.36 15.78 -3.66
C GLU A 420 11.30 14.77 -4.36
N SER A 421 10.81 14.05 -5.37
CA SER A 421 11.56 12.97 -5.99
C SER A 421 12.89 13.41 -6.61
N THR A 422 13.92 12.61 -6.36
CA THR A 422 15.31 12.80 -6.82
C THR A 422 15.74 11.79 -7.87
N VAL A 423 15.01 10.69 -8.03
CA VAL A 423 15.21 9.73 -9.13
C VAL A 423 15.10 10.38 -10.52
N PRO A 424 15.63 9.72 -11.57
CA PRO A 424 15.41 10.14 -12.95
C PRO A 424 13.92 10.24 -13.28
N LYS A 425 13.52 11.35 -13.90
CA LYS A 425 12.16 11.64 -14.34
C LYS A 425 12.14 12.02 -15.82
N ILE A 426 11.39 11.26 -16.61
CA ILE A 426 11.18 11.53 -18.03
C ILE A 426 9.68 11.65 -18.28
N THR A 427 9.26 12.75 -18.88
CA THR A 427 7.87 13.05 -19.20
C THR A 427 7.65 13.04 -20.70
N VAL A 428 6.55 12.45 -21.15
CA VAL A 428 6.10 12.49 -22.54
C VAL A 428 4.65 12.96 -22.59
N ILE A 429 4.42 14.15 -23.13
CA ILE A 429 3.08 14.69 -23.36
C ILE A 429 2.56 14.14 -24.68
N THR A 430 1.51 13.32 -24.64
CA THR A 430 0.95 12.67 -25.83
C THR A 430 -0.16 13.51 -26.46
N ARG A 431 -0.96 14.20 -25.63
CA ARG A 431 -2.06 15.07 -26.12
C ARG A 431 -2.34 16.25 -25.18
N LYS A 432 -3.31 16.19 -24.26
CA LYS A 432 -3.70 17.37 -23.47
C LYS A 432 -2.77 17.57 -22.27
N ALA A 433 -2.39 18.81 -22.02
CA ALA A 433 -1.69 19.21 -20.81
C ALA A 433 -2.13 20.62 -20.40
N TYR A 434 -3.22 20.70 -19.64
CA TYR A 434 -3.83 21.99 -19.28
C TYR A 434 -3.67 22.37 -17.81
N GLY A 435 -3.41 23.66 -17.59
CA GLY A 435 -3.54 24.35 -16.31
C GLY A 435 -2.77 23.71 -15.16
N GLY A 436 -3.41 23.67 -13.98
CA GLY A 436 -2.81 23.08 -12.78
C GLY A 436 -2.48 21.59 -12.95
N ALA A 437 -3.21 20.86 -13.80
CA ALA A 437 -2.94 19.44 -14.02
C ALA A 437 -1.61 19.22 -14.78
N TYR A 438 -1.31 20.05 -15.78
CA TYR A 438 0.02 20.09 -16.40
C TYR A 438 1.11 20.38 -15.36
N ALA A 439 0.89 21.40 -14.53
CA ALA A 439 1.87 21.81 -13.54
C ALA A 439 2.20 20.71 -12.52
N VAL A 440 1.24 19.86 -12.13
CA VAL A 440 1.48 18.77 -11.16
C VAL A 440 2.04 17.50 -11.80
N MET A 441 1.90 17.31 -13.11
CA MET A 441 2.30 16.07 -13.80
C MET A 441 3.76 16.16 -14.28
N SER A 442 4.73 16.17 -13.36
CA SER A 442 6.17 16.12 -13.69
C SER A 442 6.61 17.13 -14.76
N GLU A 443 6.17 18.38 -14.62
CA GLU A 443 6.59 19.50 -15.45
C GLU A 443 8.06 19.88 -15.17
N LYS A 444 8.72 20.56 -16.12
CA LYS A 444 10.15 20.90 -16.06
C LYS A 444 10.54 21.64 -14.76
N SER A 445 9.74 22.61 -14.33
CA SER A 445 9.95 23.39 -13.10
C SER A 445 9.79 22.55 -11.83
N LEU A 446 9.15 21.37 -11.89
CA LEU A 446 9.17 20.35 -10.83
C LEU A 446 10.42 19.46 -10.85
N ARG A 447 11.49 19.88 -11.53
CA ARG A 447 12.77 19.16 -11.63
C ARG A 447 12.62 17.83 -12.36
N SER A 448 11.72 17.79 -13.35
CA SER A 448 11.72 16.73 -14.37
C SER A 448 12.97 16.89 -15.23
N ASP A 449 13.68 15.80 -15.50
CA ASP A 449 14.98 15.86 -16.17
C ASP A 449 14.80 16.10 -17.67
N VAL A 450 13.89 15.33 -18.28
CA VAL A 450 13.59 15.40 -19.72
C VAL A 450 12.08 15.47 -19.92
N ASN A 451 11.63 16.44 -20.72
CA ASN A 451 10.24 16.68 -21.06
C ASN A 451 10.07 16.67 -22.58
N TYR A 452 9.48 15.60 -23.09
CA TYR A 452 9.11 15.45 -24.49
C TYR A 452 7.64 15.79 -24.72
N ALA A 453 7.34 16.23 -25.95
CA ALA A 453 5.99 16.34 -26.45
C ALA A 453 5.85 15.67 -27.81
N TRP A 454 4.71 15.02 -28.05
CA TRP A 454 4.31 14.60 -29.40
C TRP A 454 3.75 15.79 -30.19
N PRO A 455 3.69 15.72 -31.53
CA PRO A 455 3.11 16.80 -32.35
C PRO A 455 1.65 17.08 -32.02
N THR A 456 0.93 16.08 -31.51
CA THR A 456 -0.47 16.13 -31.04
C THR A 456 -0.65 16.81 -29.68
N ALA A 457 0.43 17.23 -29.03
CA ALA A 457 0.36 17.83 -27.70
C ALA A 457 -0.22 19.25 -27.72
N GLU A 458 -1.07 19.55 -26.75
CA GLU A 458 -1.69 20.85 -26.56
C GLU A 458 -1.43 21.32 -25.12
N ILE A 459 -0.63 22.36 -24.97
CA ILE A 459 -0.14 22.85 -23.68
C ILE A 459 -0.65 24.27 -23.47
N ALA A 460 -1.57 24.44 -22.53
CA ALA A 460 -2.26 25.71 -22.32
C ALA A 460 -2.72 25.90 -20.86
N VAL A 461 -3.14 27.11 -20.50
CA VAL A 461 -3.69 27.39 -19.16
C VAL A 461 -5.04 26.71 -18.95
N MET A 462 -5.89 26.68 -19.98
CA MET A 462 -7.18 25.99 -19.99
C MET A 462 -7.63 25.77 -21.45
N GLY A 463 -8.72 25.03 -21.64
CA GLY A 463 -9.33 24.86 -22.96
C GLY A 463 -9.78 26.19 -23.59
N SER A 464 -9.73 26.27 -24.91
CA SER A 464 -9.97 27.51 -25.67
C SER A 464 -11.31 28.17 -25.40
N LYS A 465 -12.40 27.39 -25.33
CA LYS A 465 -13.74 27.90 -24.97
C LYS A 465 -13.73 28.63 -23.63
N GLY A 466 -13.08 28.04 -22.62
CA GLY A 466 -12.96 28.65 -21.28
C GLY A 466 -12.10 29.91 -21.30
N ALA A 467 -10.95 29.85 -21.98
CA ALA A 467 -10.03 30.98 -22.07
C ALA A 467 -10.67 32.20 -22.75
N VAL A 468 -11.33 31.99 -23.90
CA VAL A 468 -11.97 33.06 -24.67
C VAL A 468 -13.19 33.62 -23.94
N ALA A 469 -13.94 32.79 -23.21
CA ALA A 469 -15.05 33.26 -22.39
C ALA A 469 -14.60 34.28 -21.33
N ILE A 470 -13.39 34.12 -20.79
CA ILE A 470 -12.78 35.02 -19.79
C ILE A 470 -12.15 36.25 -20.46
N LEU A 471 -11.30 36.04 -21.47
CA LEU A 471 -10.54 37.11 -22.14
C LEU A 471 -11.44 38.07 -22.93
N TYR A 472 -12.44 37.53 -23.62
CA TYR A 472 -13.33 38.28 -24.52
C TYR A 472 -14.76 38.31 -23.96
N ARG A 473 -14.91 38.54 -22.65
CA ARG A 473 -16.21 38.49 -21.96
C ARG A 473 -17.28 39.40 -22.60
N LYS A 474 -16.88 40.56 -23.11
CA LYS A 474 -17.76 41.58 -23.70
C LYS A 474 -18.13 41.34 -25.17
N GLU A 475 -17.45 40.41 -25.83
CA GLU A 475 -17.66 40.12 -27.25
C GLU A 475 -18.84 39.17 -27.46
N LYS A 476 -19.70 39.48 -28.44
CA LYS A 476 -20.88 38.68 -28.77
C LYS A 476 -20.53 37.45 -29.60
N ASP A 477 -19.60 37.59 -30.55
CA ASP A 477 -19.08 36.48 -31.34
C ASP A 477 -17.66 36.13 -30.86
N LYS A 478 -17.53 34.94 -30.28
CA LYS A 478 -16.29 34.42 -29.72
C LYS A 478 -15.59 33.41 -30.63
N SER A 479 -16.24 33.01 -31.73
CA SER A 479 -15.75 31.95 -32.62
C SER A 479 -14.38 32.28 -33.21
N ARG A 480 -14.20 33.53 -33.66
CA ARG A 480 -12.92 34.03 -34.18
C ARG A 480 -11.80 33.93 -33.15
N TYR A 481 -12.06 34.34 -31.91
CA TYR A 481 -11.07 34.32 -30.85
C TYR A 481 -10.77 32.88 -30.38
N GLU A 482 -11.74 31.97 -30.45
CA GLU A 482 -11.50 30.53 -30.21
C GLU A 482 -10.58 29.94 -31.28
N ALA A 483 -10.79 30.27 -32.56
CA ALA A 483 -9.91 29.85 -33.65
C ALA A 483 -8.48 30.39 -33.46
N GLU A 484 -8.34 31.67 -33.12
CA GLU A 484 -7.03 32.29 -32.86
C GLU A 484 -6.33 31.67 -31.64
N TYR A 485 -7.06 31.42 -30.55
CA TYR A 485 -6.51 30.75 -29.37
C TYR A 485 -6.05 29.32 -29.70
N ASN A 486 -6.85 28.61 -30.50
CA ASN A 486 -6.53 27.26 -30.93
C ASN A 486 -5.25 27.24 -31.78
N GLU A 487 -5.12 28.14 -32.75
CA GLU A 487 -3.93 28.25 -33.60
C GLU A 487 -2.65 28.54 -32.77
N LYS A 488 -2.77 29.37 -31.73
CA LYS A 488 -1.63 29.73 -30.87
C LYS A 488 -1.24 28.65 -29.85
N PHE A 489 -2.23 27.97 -29.25
CA PHE A 489 -2.01 27.15 -28.05
C PHE A 489 -2.37 25.67 -28.19
N ARG A 490 -3.04 25.23 -29.28
CA ARG A 490 -3.17 23.79 -29.60
C ARG A 490 -1.94 23.28 -30.35
N SER A 491 -0.78 23.55 -29.76
CA SER A 491 0.53 23.16 -30.28
C SER A 491 1.54 23.12 -29.14
N PRO A 492 2.53 22.20 -29.15
CA PRO A 492 3.60 22.19 -28.17
C PRO A 492 4.64 23.29 -28.42
N VAL A 493 4.61 23.95 -29.60
CA VAL A 493 5.64 24.90 -30.04
C VAL A 493 5.77 26.10 -29.10
N ALA A 494 4.66 26.59 -28.53
CA ALA A 494 4.68 27.71 -27.61
C ALA A 494 5.46 27.38 -26.32
N ALA A 495 5.28 26.16 -25.78
CA ALA A 495 6.00 25.68 -24.61
C ALA A 495 7.47 25.36 -24.92
N ALA A 496 7.75 24.77 -26.09
CA ALA A 496 9.11 24.48 -26.55
C ALA A 496 9.94 25.76 -26.73
N LYS A 497 9.38 26.83 -27.33
CA LYS A 497 10.04 28.14 -27.46
C LYS A 497 10.44 28.76 -26.12
N ARG A 498 9.78 28.36 -25.02
CA ARG A 498 10.08 28.81 -23.65
C ARG A 498 11.05 27.89 -22.91
N GLY A 499 11.43 26.75 -23.50
CA GLY A 499 12.30 25.77 -22.86
C GLY A 499 11.60 24.88 -21.82
N TYR A 500 10.27 24.85 -21.80
CA TYR A 500 9.52 23.94 -20.91
C TYR A 500 9.45 22.50 -21.45
N ILE A 501 9.70 22.34 -22.75
CA ILE A 501 9.79 21.07 -23.47
C ILE A 501 11.18 21.03 -24.10
N ASP A 502 11.91 19.93 -23.90
CA ASP A 502 13.27 19.74 -24.39
C ASP A 502 13.30 19.40 -25.88
N ASP A 503 12.32 18.63 -26.37
CA ASP A 503 12.19 18.28 -27.79
C ASP A 503 10.74 17.93 -28.14
N ILE A 504 10.34 18.18 -29.39
CA ILE A 504 9.08 17.70 -29.97
C ILE A 504 9.44 16.50 -30.85
N ILE A 505 9.06 15.30 -30.41
CA ILE A 505 9.52 14.05 -31.02
C ILE A 505 8.39 13.36 -31.79
N GLU A 506 8.75 12.63 -32.85
CA GLU A 506 7.82 11.73 -33.53
C GLU A 506 7.38 10.60 -32.58
N PRO A 507 6.08 10.27 -32.48
CA PRO A 507 5.57 9.27 -31.55
C PRO A 507 6.32 7.92 -31.63
N ARG A 508 6.59 7.43 -32.85
CA ARG A 508 7.36 6.19 -33.10
C ARG A 508 8.75 6.16 -32.44
N THR A 509 9.37 7.30 -32.16
CA THR A 509 10.73 7.37 -31.60
C THR A 509 10.77 7.29 -30.06
N THR A 510 9.60 7.33 -29.41
CA THR A 510 9.46 7.48 -27.96
C THR A 510 10.27 6.44 -27.16
N ARG A 511 10.21 5.16 -27.54
CA ARG A 511 10.89 4.06 -26.83
C ARG A 511 12.40 4.27 -26.76
N TRP A 512 13.05 4.49 -27.91
CA TRP A 512 14.50 4.62 -27.95
C TRP A 512 14.99 5.94 -27.35
N ARG A 513 14.20 7.02 -27.45
CA ARG A 513 14.46 8.30 -26.79
C ARG A 513 14.50 8.13 -25.26
N ILE A 514 13.47 7.50 -24.69
CA ILE A 514 13.42 7.19 -23.27
C ILE A 514 14.60 6.29 -22.88
N ALA A 515 14.88 5.22 -23.62
CA ALA A 515 15.98 4.30 -23.32
C ALA A 515 17.35 5.01 -23.31
N ARG A 516 17.59 5.92 -24.26
CA ARG A 516 18.82 6.71 -24.36
C ARG A 516 19.00 7.61 -23.15
N ASP A 517 17.98 8.38 -22.80
CA ASP A 517 18.08 9.36 -21.72
C ASP A 517 18.07 8.69 -20.35
N LEU A 518 17.32 7.60 -20.19
CA LEU A 518 17.35 6.79 -18.99
C LEU A 518 18.77 6.31 -18.71
N LYS A 519 19.47 5.78 -19.73
CA LYS A 519 20.86 5.36 -19.61
C LYS A 519 21.79 6.50 -19.16
N PHE A 520 21.58 7.71 -19.67
CA PHE A 520 22.33 8.90 -19.26
C PHE A 520 22.05 9.29 -17.80
N LEU A 521 20.78 9.24 -17.39
CA LEU A 521 20.33 9.66 -16.06
C LEU A 521 20.58 8.63 -14.95
N MET A 522 21.04 7.42 -15.25
CA MET A 522 21.32 6.38 -14.23
C MET A 522 22.38 6.75 -13.17
N ASN A 523 23.17 7.80 -13.44
CA ASN A 523 24.17 8.37 -12.53
C ASN A 523 23.75 9.74 -11.97
N LYS A 524 22.47 10.12 -12.11
CA LYS A 524 21.93 11.34 -11.53
C LYS A 524 22.10 11.30 -10.02
N GLU A 525 22.73 12.34 -9.48
CA GLU A 525 22.80 12.60 -8.05
C GLU A 525 22.13 13.94 -7.76
N GLN A 526 21.17 13.92 -6.85
CA GLN A 526 20.44 15.10 -6.47
C GLN A 526 20.04 14.98 -5.00
N THR A 527 20.33 16.02 -4.21
CA THR A 527 19.99 16.07 -2.80
C THR A 527 18.89 17.08 -2.54
N ASN A 528 18.00 16.77 -1.60
CA ASN A 528 17.04 17.73 -1.06
C ASN A 528 17.61 18.44 0.18
N PRO A 529 17.08 19.63 0.54
CA PRO A 529 17.45 20.30 1.79
C PRO A 529 17.27 19.39 3.01
N TRP A 530 18.22 19.45 3.95
CA TRP A 530 18.21 18.61 5.14
C TRP A 530 17.01 18.93 6.05
N LYS A 531 16.32 17.88 6.52
CA LYS A 531 15.18 17.92 7.44
C LYS A 531 14.98 16.54 8.05
N LYS A 532 14.29 16.45 9.20
CA LYS A 532 13.94 15.15 9.80
C LYS A 532 13.07 14.31 8.85
N HIS A 533 12.05 14.93 8.26
CA HIS A 533 11.23 14.39 7.18
C HIS A 533 10.43 15.52 6.52
N GLY A 534 9.82 15.26 5.37
CA GLY A 534 8.83 16.14 4.77
C GLY A 534 7.56 16.28 5.62
N ASN A 535 6.83 17.38 5.44
CA ASN A 535 5.49 17.59 6.01
C ASN A 535 4.44 17.59 4.89
N ILE A 536 4.34 16.47 4.19
CA ILE A 536 3.37 16.29 3.09
C ILE A 536 1.93 16.46 3.61
N PRO A 537 0.99 17.04 2.85
CA PRO A 537 -0.41 17.08 3.23
C PRO A 537 -0.96 15.68 3.53
N LEU A 538 -1.51 15.49 4.73
CA LEU A 538 -2.23 14.28 5.12
C LEU A 538 -3.75 14.52 5.10
N THR A 539 -4.50 13.43 5.09
CA THR A 539 -5.96 13.48 5.07
C THR A 539 -6.49 14.01 6.41
N THR A 540 -7.48 14.89 6.35
CA THR A 540 -8.44 15.12 7.43
C THR A 540 -9.82 14.86 6.83
N MET A 541 -10.54 13.83 7.27
CA MET A 541 -11.95 13.76 6.93
C MET A 541 -12.65 14.94 7.62
N ILE A 542 -13.20 15.86 6.84
CA ILE A 542 -14.32 16.67 7.32
C ILE A 542 -15.54 15.82 7.05
N SER A 543 -16.27 15.47 8.11
CA SER A 543 -17.56 14.80 8.07
C SER A 543 -18.45 15.38 6.98
N ILE A 544 -18.91 14.56 6.06
CA ILE A 544 -20.11 14.90 5.29
C ILE A 544 -21.25 14.77 6.31
N PRO A 545 -21.99 15.84 6.64
CA PRO A 545 -23.21 15.67 7.41
C PRO A 545 -24.18 14.92 6.49
N GLU A 546 -24.48 13.67 6.81
CA GLU A 546 -25.63 13.01 6.25
C GLU A 546 -26.86 13.84 6.64
N THR A 547 -27.68 14.17 5.64
CA THR A 547 -29.06 14.60 5.86
C THR A 547 -29.83 13.43 6.46
N THR A 548 -29.69 13.23 7.76
CA THR A 548 -30.52 12.30 8.53
C THR A 548 -31.75 13.07 8.97
N THR A 549 -32.89 12.72 8.37
CA THR A 549 -34.22 13.07 8.84
C THR A 549 -34.30 12.79 10.34
N MET A 550 -34.59 13.80 11.15
CA MET A 550 -34.72 13.67 12.59
C MET A 550 -35.78 12.62 12.94
N VAL A 551 -35.33 11.49 13.50
CA VAL A 551 -36.15 10.69 14.41
C VAL A 551 -35.63 10.98 15.81
N THR A 552 -36.34 11.85 16.52
CA THR A 552 -36.15 12.07 17.95
C THR A 552 -36.62 10.84 18.71
N THR A 553 -35.70 10.11 19.31
CA THR A 553 -36.00 9.19 20.40
C THR A 553 -35.09 9.53 21.57
N GLU A 554 -35.68 10.07 22.63
CA GLU A 554 -35.02 10.40 23.90
C GLU A 554 -34.42 9.13 24.52
N ILE A 555 -33.11 9.13 24.79
CA ILE A 555 -32.46 8.11 25.61
C ILE A 555 -32.40 8.67 27.03
N ALA A 556 -33.20 8.06 27.91
CA ALA A 556 -33.11 8.25 29.34
C ALA A 556 -31.77 7.72 29.86
N THR A 557 -31.04 8.59 30.55
CA THR A 557 -29.87 8.28 31.36
C THR A 557 -30.23 7.34 32.51
N THR A 558 -29.64 6.14 32.53
CA THR A 558 -29.62 5.28 33.72
C THR A 558 -28.17 5.20 34.22
N THR A 559 -27.89 5.97 35.25
CA THR A 559 -26.70 5.86 36.10
C THR A 559 -26.78 4.56 36.91
N MET A 560 -25.75 3.70 36.79
CA MET A 560 -25.53 2.58 37.70
C MET A 560 -24.86 3.11 38.98
N GLU A 561 -25.60 3.15 40.09
CA GLU A 561 -25.02 3.13 41.43
C GLU A 561 -25.31 1.78 42.10
N THR A 562 -24.22 1.18 42.58
CA THR A 562 -24.15 0.07 43.51
C THR A 562 -24.94 0.35 44.79
N THR A 563 -25.81 -0.55 45.24
CA THR A 563 -25.76 -1.19 46.58
C THR A 563 -26.92 -2.17 46.86
N THR A 564 -26.50 -3.35 47.33
CA THR A 564 -27.07 -4.17 48.42
C THR A 564 -28.59 -4.32 48.58
N THR A 565 -29.03 -5.55 48.35
CA THR A 565 -30.34 -6.11 48.72
C THR A 565 -30.50 -6.18 50.24
N THR A 566 -31.49 -5.50 50.80
CA THR A 566 -32.10 -5.91 52.09
C THR A 566 -33.61 -5.70 52.05
N THR A 567 -34.31 -6.70 52.56
CA THR A 567 -35.75 -6.94 52.64
C THR A 567 -36.54 -5.93 53.49
N LYS A 568 -37.78 -5.60 53.09
CA LYS A 568 -39.04 -5.73 53.88
C LYS A 568 -40.24 -4.91 53.32
N THR A 569 -41.25 -5.65 52.87
CA THR A 569 -42.71 -5.55 53.15
C THR A 569 -43.40 -4.27 53.67
N ASN A 570 -44.59 -4.02 53.08
CA ASN A 570 -45.83 -3.40 53.62
C ASN A 570 -45.81 -1.88 53.88
N SER A 571 -46.85 -1.06 53.71
CA SER A 571 -48.25 -1.18 53.27
C SER A 571 -48.90 0.24 53.28
N THR A 572 -49.99 0.43 52.54
CA THR A 572 -51.22 1.20 52.91
C THR A 572 -51.22 2.75 53.13
N THR A 573 -51.93 3.42 52.20
CA THR A 573 -53.05 4.39 52.35
C THR A 573 -52.99 5.73 53.11
N SER A 574 -53.43 6.76 52.37
CA SER A 574 -54.51 7.76 52.64
C SER A 574 -54.19 9.21 53.07
N THR A 575 -54.65 10.12 52.18
CA THR A 575 -55.48 11.33 52.41
C THR A 575 -55.08 12.41 53.43
N LYS A 576 -54.95 13.67 52.98
CA LYS A 576 -55.92 14.79 53.16
C LYS A 576 -55.29 16.20 52.95
N THR A 577 -55.83 16.90 51.95
CA THR A 577 -56.43 18.25 51.99
C THR A 577 -55.75 19.49 52.63
N THR A 578 -55.75 20.56 51.81
CA THR A 578 -56.00 22.01 52.09
C THR A 578 -54.86 22.92 52.58
N THR A 579 -54.45 23.91 51.77
CA THR A 579 -54.74 25.37 51.95
C THR A 579 -54.00 26.25 50.91
N MET A 580 -54.75 27.14 50.24
CA MET A 580 -54.31 28.40 49.60
C MET A 580 -54.47 29.56 50.63
N PRO A 581 -54.20 30.89 50.39
CA PRO A 581 -53.88 31.64 49.15
C PRO A 581 -52.82 32.79 49.30
N LYS A 582 -52.48 33.49 48.20
CA LYS A 582 -52.47 34.98 48.07
C LYS A 582 -51.98 35.48 46.68
N LEU A 583 -52.82 36.29 46.03
CA LEU A 583 -52.57 37.28 44.94
C LEU A 583 -52.29 38.68 45.59
N PRO A 584 -52.12 39.86 44.91
CA PRO A 584 -52.29 40.22 43.47
C PRO A 584 -51.30 41.28 42.83
N GLN A 585 -51.46 41.52 41.49
CA GLN A 585 -51.43 42.80 40.71
C GLN A 585 -50.20 43.76 40.74
N THR A 586 -49.80 44.60 39.77
CA THR A 586 -50.07 45.00 38.35
C THR A 586 -49.09 46.16 38.01
N LEU A 587 -48.67 46.39 36.75
CA LEU A 587 -48.85 47.65 35.96
C LEU A 587 -47.86 47.85 34.79
N ASN A 588 -48.45 48.30 33.68
CA ASN A 588 -47.88 48.84 32.44
C ASN A 588 -47.29 50.26 32.63
N SER A 589 -46.34 50.66 31.77
CA SER A 589 -46.54 51.64 30.67
C SER A 589 -45.28 52.47 30.28
N GLN A 590 -45.24 52.84 28.99
CA GLN A 590 -44.59 54.01 28.34
C GLN A 590 -43.27 53.85 27.52
N THR A 591 -43.42 54.02 26.20
CA THR A 591 -42.48 54.45 25.14
C THR A 591 -42.48 55.99 24.99
N PRO A 592 -41.54 56.71 24.30
CA PRO A 592 -41.45 56.86 22.80
C PRO A 592 -39.99 57.01 22.24
N SER A 593 -39.60 56.64 21.00
CA SER A 593 -39.81 57.15 19.60
C SER A 593 -38.89 58.29 19.08
N CYS A 594 -38.34 58.12 17.85
CA CYS A 594 -37.91 59.08 16.78
C CYS A 594 -36.80 58.44 15.91
N HIS A 595 -36.63 58.54 14.58
CA HIS A 595 -37.34 59.10 13.41
C HIS A 595 -36.64 58.54 12.11
N ALA A 596 -37.36 58.46 10.98
CA ALA A 596 -36.88 58.23 9.59
C ALA A 596 -37.05 59.56 8.76
N PRO A 597 -37.03 59.70 7.39
CA PRO A 597 -36.89 58.74 6.25
C PRO A 597 -36.18 59.27 4.93
N GLU A 598 -36.14 58.48 3.83
CA GLU A 598 -36.62 58.77 2.41
C GLU A 598 -35.46 59.00 1.39
N THR A 599 -35.47 58.76 0.05
CA THR A 599 -36.43 58.36 -1.02
C THR A 599 -35.67 57.86 -2.29
N THR A 600 -36.38 57.16 -3.18
CA THR A 600 -36.10 56.61 -4.54
C THR A 600 -36.14 57.69 -5.66
N PRO A 601 -35.90 57.43 -6.98
CA PRO A 601 -36.56 56.44 -7.88
C PRO A 601 -35.64 55.42 -8.58
#